data_AF-A0A316X5T5-F1
#
_entry.id   AF-A0A316X5T5-F1
#
_cell.length_a   1.000
_cell.length_b   1.000
_cell.length_c   1.000
_cell.angle_alpha   90.00
_cell.angle_beta   90.00
_cell.angle_gamma   90.00
#
_symmetry.space_group_name_H-M   'P 1'
#
loop_
_entity.id
_entity.type
_entity.pdbx_description
1 polymer ?
#
loop_
_entity_poly.entity_id
_entity_poly.type
_entity_poly.pdbx_seq_one_letter_code
_entity_poly.pdbx_strand_id
1 'polypeptide(L)'
;MEDNNKSHNMLNNILFSLLFTVAYGVLLFIYNEMPLDQISNFRFKLFIVCGLVFTLAAIFFAAKSYKEVKKSSIILIIINSLGLLIPLALLLVAFT
;
A
#
# COMPACT_ATOMS: atom_id res chain seq x y z
N MET A 1 -9.46 -9.75 30.69
CA MET A 1 -10.27 -9.32 29.52
C MET A 1 -9.57 -8.27 28.65
N GLU A 2 -8.56 -7.54 29.15
CA GLU A 2 -7.84 -6.50 28.39
C GLU A 2 -6.90 -7.03 27.30
N ASP A 3 -6.23 -8.17 27.56
CA ASP A 3 -5.21 -8.75 26.67
C ASP A 3 -5.80 -9.25 25.34
N ASN A 4 -7.00 -9.83 25.41
CA ASN A 4 -7.75 -10.33 24.26
C ASN A 4 -8.07 -9.20 23.27
N ASN A 5 -8.42 -8.02 23.77
CA ASN A 5 -8.78 -6.87 22.96
C ASN A 5 -7.53 -6.24 22.29
N LYS A 6 -6.39 -6.27 22.98
CA LYS A 6 -5.10 -5.83 22.44
C LYS A 6 -4.66 -6.73 21.29
N SER A 7 -4.71 -8.05 21.48
CA SER A 7 -4.38 -9.05 20.45
C SER A 7 -5.28 -8.95 19.21
N HIS A 8 -6.60 -8.74 19.42
CA HIS A 8 -7.56 -8.61 18.32
C HIS A 8 -7.32 -7.35 17.48
N ASN A 9 -7.07 -6.21 18.13
CA ASN A 9 -6.75 -4.96 17.43
C ASN A 9 -5.44 -5.05 16.63
N MET A 10 -4.46 -5.85 17.08
CA MET A 10 -3.20 -6.06 16.35
C MET A 10 -3.39 -6.90 15.09
N LEU A 11 -4.14 -8.00 15.20
CA LEU A 11 -4.51 -8.84 14.05
C LEU A 11 -5.31 -8.03 13.04
N ASN A 12 -6.25 -7.20 13.50
CA ASN A 12 -7.00 -6.29 12.65
C ASN A 12 -6.10 -5.33 11.89
N ASN A 13 -5.08 -4.72 12.52
CA ASN A 13 -4.14 -3.85 11.82
C ASN A 13 -3.35 -4.59 10.72
N ILE A 14 -2.92 -5.83 10.96
CA ILE A 14 -2.25 -6.65 9.92
C ILE A 14 -3.22 -6.95 8.79
N LEU A 15 -4.48 -7.27 9.11
CA LEU A 15 -5.53 -7.56 8.14
C LEU A 15 -5.86 -6.32 7.30
N PHE A 16 -5.92 -5.12 7.91
CA PHE A 16 -6.06 -3.86 7.19
C PHE A 16 -4.87 -3.58 6.29
N SER A 17 -3.63 -3.78 6.78
CA SER A 17 -2.43 -3.64 5.96
C SER A 17 -2.48 -4.55 4.74
N LEU A 18 -2.83 -5.82 4.94
CA LEU A 18 -3.01 -6.80 3.87
C LEU A 18 -4.10 -6.36 2.87
N LEU A 19 -5.24 -5.86 3.36
CA LEU A 19 -6.33 -5.39 2.52
C LEU A 19 -5.90 -4.22 1.62
N PHE A 20 -5.15 -3.27 2.16
CA PHE A 20 -4.56 -2.18 1.37
C PHE A 20 -3.52 -2.69 0.36
N THR A 21 -2.70 -3.68 0.73
CA THR A 21 -1.76 -4.32 -0.20
C THR A 21 -2.48 -5.00 -1.36
N VAL A 22 -3.56 -5.73 -1.08
CA VAL A 22 -4.37 -6.38 -2.13
C VAL A 22 -5.06 -5.33 -3.00
N ALA A 23 -5.66 -4.30 -2.40
CA ALA A 23 -6.28 -3.20 -3.14
C ALA A 23 -5.28 -2.50 -4.07
N TYR A 24 -4.04 -2.31 -3.60
CA TYR A 24 -2.96 -1.79 -4.43
C TYR A 24 -2.58 -2.74 -5.58
N GLY A 25 -2.51 -4.05 -5.32
CA GLY A 25 -2.26 -5.05 -6.36
C GLY A 25 -3.35 -5.07 -7.44
N VAL A 26 -4.62 -4.95 -7.04
CA VAL A 26 -5.76 -4.82 -7.98
C VAL A 26 -5.64 -3.53 -8.79
N LEU A 27 -5.29 -2.42 -8.13
CA LEU A 27 -5.08 -1.14 -8.82
C LEU A 27 -3.96 -1.24 -9.86
N LEU A 28 -2.85 -1.90 -9.53
CA LEU A 28 -1.75 -2.17 -10.46
C LEU A 28 -2.21 -3.02 -11.65
N PHE A 29 -2.97 -4.07 -11.39
CA PHE A 29 -3.49 -4.95 -12.45
C PHE A 29 -4.34 -4.18 -13.45
N ILE A 30 -5.30 -3.38 -12.98
CA ILE A 30 -6.15 -2.53 -13.82
C ILE A 30 -5.30 -1.53 -14.62
N TYR A 31 -4.26 -0.98 -14.02
CA TYR A 31 -3.44 0.05 -14.65
C TYR A 31 -2.43 -0.51 -15.67
N ASN A 32 -1.98 -1.75 -15.49
CA ASN A 32 -1.01 -2.38 -16.39
C ASN A 32 -1.56 -2.61 -17.81
N GLU A 33 -2.89 -2.63 -17.95
CA GLU A 33 -3.58 -2.71 -19.25
C GLU A 33 -3.74 -1.34 -19.92
N MET A 34 -3.35 -0.25 -19.26
CA MET A 34 -3.54 1.11 -19.78
C MET A 34 -2.31 1.58 -20.57
N PRO A 35 -2.48 2.05 -21.82
CA PRO A 35 -1.37 2.51 -22.63
C PRO A 35 -0.74 3.80 -22.04
N LEU A 36 0.59 3.81 -22.00
CA LEU A 36 1.39 4.89 -21.38
C LEU A 36 1.32 6.22 -22.15
N ASP A 37 0.84 6.23 -23.39
CA ASP A 37 0.64 7.46 -24.16
C ASP A 37 -0.48 8.36 -23.59
N GLN A 38 -1.30 7.80 -22.69
CA GLN A 38 -2.38 8.49 -21.99
C GLN A 38 -1.99 9.04 -20.60
N ILE A 39 -0.69 9.20 -20.31
CA ILE A 39 -0.15 9.71 -19.04
C ILE A 39 -0.74 11.07 -18.59
N SER A 40 -1.25 11.91 -19.50
CA SER A 40 -1.90 13.18 -19.12
C SER A 40 -3.32 13.01 -18.56
N ASN A 41 -3.91 11.81 -18.66
CA ASN A 41 -5.29 11.57 -18.28
C ASN A 41 -5.49 11.57 -16.76
N PHE A 42 -6.65 12.08 -16.35
CA PHE A 42 -7.16 12.05 -14.98
C PHE A 42 -6.97 10.68 -14.30
N ARG A 43 -7.12 9.58 -15.05
CA ARG A 43 -6.92 8.21 -14.59
C ARG A 43 -5.49 7.93 -14.09
N PHE A 44 -4.46 8.45 -14.76
CA PHE A 44 -3.07 8.29 -14.33
C PHE A 44 -2.80 9.03 -13.02
N LYS A 45 -3.27 10.26 -12.91
CA LYS A 45 -3.17 11.04 -11.66
C LYS A 45 -3.88 10.32 -10.51
N LEU A 46 -5.07 9.78 -10.77
CA LEU A 46 -5.83 9.01 -9.78
C LEU A 46 -5.10 7.73 -9.39
N PHE A 47 -4.48 7.03 -10.34
CA PHE A 47 -3.64 5.88 -10.08
C PHE A 47 -2.46 6.22 -9.16
N ILE A 48 -1.71 7.29 -9.44
CA ILE A 48 -0.58 7.71 -8.60
C ILE A 48 -1.07 8.02 -7.19
N VAL A 49 -2.11 8.85 -7.04
CA VAL A 49 -2.63 9.24 -5.73
C VAL A 49 -3.14 8.03 -4.95
N CYS A 50 -3.95 7.16 -5.57
CA CYS A 50 -4.44 5.94 -4.92
C CYS A 50 -3.29 4.98 -4.57
N GLY A 51 -2.31 4.81 -5.46
CA GLY A 51 -1.13 3.98 -5.22
C GLY A 51 -0.32 4.45 -4.02
N LEU A 52 -0.08 5.76 -3.92
CA LEU A 52 0.57 6.37 -2.75
C LEU A 52 -0.24 6.13 -1.48
N VAL A 53 -1.54 6.42 -1.51
CA VAL A 53 -2.41 6.30 -0.33
C VAL A 53 -2.48 4.85 0.17
N PHE A 54 -2.67 3.89 -0.73
CA PHE A 54 -2.79 2.47 -0.35
C PHE A 54 -1.49 1.90 0.19
N THR A 55 -0.36 2.19 -0.45
CA THR A 55 0.95 1.71 0.03
C THR A 55 1.34 2.36 1.35
N LEU A 56 1.12 3.68 1.52
CA LEU A 56 1.36 4.37 2.80
C LEU A 56 0.44 3.86 3.92
N ALA A 57 -0.86 3.66 3.63
CA ALA A 57 -1.79 3.10 4.60
C ALA A 57 -1.36 1.68 5.01
N ALA A 58 -1.00 0.83 4.05
CA ALA A 58 -0.52 -0.51 4.33
C ALA A 58 0.73 -0.52 5.20
N ILE A 59 1.70 0.35 4.92
CA ILE A 59 2.91 0.52 5.74
C ILE A 59 2.55 1.02 7.15
N PHE A 60 1.67 2.02 7.25
CA PHE A 60 1.26 2.59 8.53
C PHE A 60 0.61 1.55 9.45
N PHE A 61 -0.34 0.76 8.93
CA PHE A 61 -1.00 -0.27 9.70
C PHE A 61 -0.06 -1.43 10.08
N ALA A 62 0.86 -1.81 9.19
CA ALA A 62 1.90 -2.80 9.51
C ALA A 62 2.87 -2.28 10.59
N ALA A 63 3.30 -1.02 10.49
CA ALA A 63 4.19 -0.39 11.47
C ALA A 63 3.53 -0.27 12.86
N LYS A 64 2.22 -0.01 12.91
CA LYS A 64 1.46 0.05 14.17
C LYS A 64 1.47 -1.28 14.93
N SER A 65 1.54 -2.41 14.22
CA SER A 65 1.64 -3.76 14.80
C SER A 65 3.08 -4.27 14.96
N TYR A 66 4.10 -3.48 14.60
CA TYR A 66 5.50 -3.91 14.55
C TYR A 66 6.04 -4.43 15.89
N LYS A 67 5.72 -3.78 17.02
CA LYS A 67 6.26 -4.15 18.33
C LYS A 67 5.85 -5.56 18.78
N GLU A 68 4.71 -6.03 18.30
CA GLU A 68 4.02 -7.22 18.81
C GLU A 68 4.05 -8.35 17.76
N VAL A 69 3.84 -8.04 16.47
CA VAL A 69 3.86 -9.01 15.36
C VAL A 69 5.00 -8.70 14.39
N LYS A 70 6.24 -8.74 14.90
CA LYS A 70 7.46 -8.29 14.18
C LYS A 70 7.61 -8.91 12.80
N LYS A 71 7.56 -10.24 12.67
CA LYS A 71 7.83 -10.93 11.39
C LYS A 71 6.87 -10.53 10.28
N SER A 72 5.56 -10.61 10.54
CA SER A 72 4.53 -10.25 9.55
C SER A 72 4.55 -8.76 9.21
N SER A 73 4.73 -7.90 10.22
CA SER A 73 4.83 -6.45 10.02
C SER A 73 6.03 -6.08 9.15
N ILE A 74 7.20 -6.68 9.39
CA ILE A 74 8.41 -6.43 8.58
C ILE A 74 8.17 -6.81 7.11
N ILE A 75 7.62 -8.00 6.87
CA ILE A 75 7.36 -8.48 5.50
C ILE A 75 6.39 -7.53 4.78
N LEU A 76 5.30 -7.14 5.43
CA LEU A 76 4.33 -6.21 4.87
C LEU A 76 4.94 -4.83 4.61
N ILE A 77 5.75 -4.29 5.52
CA ILE A 77 6.44 -3.02 5.32
C ILE A 77 7.36 -3.09 4.10
N ILE A 78 8.17 -4.14 3.98
CA ILE A 78 9.10 -4.31 2.85
C ILE A 78 8.33 -4.39 1.54
N ILE A 79 7.31 -5.24 1.45
CA ILE A 79 6.52 -5.43 0.22
C ILE A 79 5.83 -4.12 -0.19
N ASN A 80 5.18 -3.43 0.74
CA ASN A 80 4.50 -2.17 0.43
C ASN A 80 5.49 -1.04 0.14
N SER A 81 6.70 -1.05 0.71
CA SER A 81 7.75 -0.06 0.39
C SER A 81 8.32 -0.28 -1.02
N LEU A 82 8.50 -1.54 -1.42
CA LEU A 82 8.84 -1.87 -2.81
C LEU A 82 7.71 -1.47 -3.76
N GLY A 83 6.46 -1.74 -3.36
CA GLY A 83 5.26 -1.33 -4.09
C GLY A 83 5.17 0.19 -4.26
N LEU A 84 5.51 0.97 -3.22
CA LEU A 84 5.53 2.43 -3.22
C LEU A 84 6.53 3.02 -4.23
N LEU A 85 7.57 2.27 -4.60
CA LEU A 85 8.56 2.71 -5.58
C LEU A 85 7.94 2.97 -6.95
N ILE A 86 6.91 2.21 -7.33
CA ILE A 86 6.22 2.33 -8.62
C ILE A 86 5.51 3.70 -8.76
N PRO A 87 4.57 4.09 -7.87
CA PRO A 87 3.92 5.39 -7.95
C PRO A 87 4.92 6.53 -7.75
N LEU A 88 6.01 6.35 -6.97
CA LEU A 88 7.08 7.34 -6.88
C LEU A 88 7.82 7.55 -8.21
N ALA A 89 8.19 6.47 -8.89
CA ALA A 89 8.87 6.55 -10.17
C ALA A 89 7.98 7.19 -11.24
N LEU A 90 6.70 6.83 -11.26
CA LEU A 90 5.71 7.42 -12.16
C LEU A 90 5.45 8.90 -11.85
N LEU A 91 5.39 9.26 -10.57
CA LEU A 91 5.30 10.65 -10.13
C LEU A 91 6.51 11.45 -10.63
N LEU A 92 7.73 10.90 -10.49
CA LEU A 92 8.95 11.55 -10.98
C LEU A 92 8.88 11.82 -12.48
N VAL A 93 8.55 10.80 -13.29
CA VAL A 93 8.39 10.95 -14.74
C VAL A 93 7.30 11.98 -15.10
N ALA A 94 6.22 12.07 -14.32
CA ALA A 94 5.16 13.04 -14.57
C ALA A 94 5.58 14.50 -14.36
N PHE A 95 6.63 14.76 -13.57
CA PHE A 95 7.13 16.09 -13.23
C PHE A 95 8.46 16.46 -13.89
N THR A 96 9.06 15.54 -14.66
CA THR A 96 10.33 15.77 -15.39
C THR A 96 10.04 15.98 -16.87
#